data_AF-A0A2M7XK91-F1
#
_entry.id   AF-A0A2M7XK91-F1
#
_cell.length_a   1.000
_cell.length_b   1.000
_cell.length_c   1.000
_cell.angle_alpha   90.00
_cell.angle_beta   90.00
_cell.angle_gamma   90.00
#
_symmetry.space_group_name_H-M   'P 1'
#
loop_
_entity.id
_entity.type
_entity.pdbx_description
1 polymer ?
#
loop_
_entity_poly.entity_id
_entity_poly.type
_entity_poly.pdbx_seq_one_letter_code
_entity_poly.pdbx_strand_id
1 'polypeptide(L)'
;MKKLLTIGLLMTVVILTGCSKTETTDDTTAVVIPDGCTNRFDGCNNCSVEDGKPLACTKMFCETPAEAKCTEFVPVDEKEDVETPVIPENCVSWYDGCNNCSVKDGKADACTMMYCETPQTPKCLKFK
;
A
#
# COMPACT_ATOMS: atom_id res chain seq x y z
N MET A 1 -25.90 72.04 9.70
CA MET A 1 -24.74 71.52 8.96
C MET A 1 -24.29 70.24 9.64
N LYS A 2 -24.10 69.19 8.84
CA LYS A 2 -23.93 67.78 9.25
C LYS A 2 -22.73 67.59 10.18
N LYS A 3 -22.94 66.97 11.34
CA LYS A 3 -21.97 66.04 11.92
C LYS A 3 -22.73 64.84 12.49
N LEU A 4 -22.74 63.81 11.66
CA LEU A 4 -23.16 62.46 11.98
C LEU A 4 -22.13 61.89 12.97
N LEU A 5 -22.55 61.50 14.17
CA LEU A 5 -21.76 60.62 15.03
C LEU A 5 -22.72 59.66 15.74
N THR A 6 -22.98 58.55 15.07
CA THR A 6 -23.72 57.40 15.59
C THR A 6 -22.85 56.70 16.64
N ILE A 7 -23.21 56.85 17.92
CA ILE A 7 -22.70 56.03 19.01
C ILE A 7 -23.92 55.45 19.71
N GLY A 8 -24.04 54.13 19.75
CA GLY A 8 -24.93 53.48 20.71
C GLY A 8 -25.53 52.16 20.26
N LEU A 9 -24.92 51.10 20.78
CA LEU A 9 -25.58 49.86 21.21
C LEU A 9 -25.82 48.77 20.15
N LEU A 10 -24.72 48.08 19.82
CA LEU A 10 -24.74 46.72 19.30
C LEU A 10 -25.26 45.78 20.42
N MET A 11 -26.56 45.48 20.39
CA MET A 11 -27.12 44.28 21.03
C MET A 11 -26.88 43.12 20.10
N THR A 12 -25.92 42.23 20.37
CA THR A 12 -26.03 40.83 19.92
C THR A 12 -25.17 39.91 20.76
N VAL A 13 -25.86 39.25 21.69
CA VAL A 13 -25.82 37.80 21.96
C VAL A 13 -24.44 37.15 22.03
N VAL A 14 -24.04 36.84 23.26
CA VAL A 14 -23.05 35.83 23.60
C VAL A 14 -23.54 34.48 23.07
N ILE A 15 -23.02 34.03 21.93
CA ILE A 15 -23.18 32.64 21.49
C ILE A 15 -21.96 31.89 22.00
N LEU A 16 -22.17 31.13 23.08
CA LEU A 16 -21.26 30.07 23.53
C LEU A 16 -21.27 28.95 22.47
N THR A 17 -20.57 29.14 21.36
CA THR A 17 -20.20 28.04 20.47
C THR A 17 -19.02 27.33 21.11
N GLY A 18 -19.29 26.16 21.69
CA GLY A 18 -18.26 25.27 22.20
C GLY A 18 -17.21 24.96 21.14
N CYS A 19 -16.00 24.62 21.57
CA CYS A 19 -14.97 24.09 20.69
C CYS A 19 -15.46 22.76 20.13
N SER A 20 -16.04 22.77 18.94
CA SER A 20 -16.17 21.57 18.14
C SER A 20 -14.75 21.09 17.88
N LYS A 21 -14.42 19.86 18.28
CA LYS A 21 -13.23 19.20 17.75
C LYS A 21 -13.48 19.11 16.25
N THR A 22 -12.86 19.99 15.50
CA THR A 22 -12.65 19.78 14.08
C THR A 22 -11.80 18.52 14.04
N GLU A 23 -12.42 17.39 13.72
CA GLU A 23 -11.69 16.29 13.12
C GLU A 23 -10.96 16.93 11.95
N THR A 24 -9.65 17.06 12.08
CA THR A 24 -8.77 17.42 10.99
C THR A 24 -9.03 16.38 9.91
N THR A 25 -9.92 16.70 8.98
CA THR A 25 -9.87 16.13 7.65
C THR A 25 -8.52 16.57 7.12
N ASP A 26 -7.56 15.66 7.30
CA ASP A 26 -6.27 15.63 6.64
C ASP A 26 -6.54 15.86 5.15
N ASP A 27 -6.46 17.12 4.74
CA ASP A 27 -6.45 17.55 3.36
C ASP A 27 -5.07 17.22 2.78
N THR A 28 -4.76 15.92 2.80
CA THR A 28 -3.70 15.33 2.02
C THR A 28 -4.44 14.45 1.04
N THR A 29 -4.56 14.88 -0.22
CA THR A 29 -4.74 13.95 -1.33
C THR A 29 -3.81 12.78 -1.08
N ALA A 30 -4.33 11.61 -0.71
CA ALA A 30 -3.52 10.47 -0.30
C ALA A 30 -2.51 10.20 -1.41
N VAL A 31 -1.25 10.61 -1.21
CA VAL A 31 -0.22 10.47 -2.23
C VAL A 31 0.06 8.98 -2.32
N VAL A 32 -0.52 8.35 -3.33
CA VAL A 32 -0.39 6.92 -3.57
C VAL A 32 1.09 6.60 -3.71
N ILE A 33 1.60 5.79 -2.78
CA ILE A 33 2.96 5.27 -2.86
C ILE A 33 2.94 4.14 -3.89
N PRO A 34 3.74 4.22 -4.97
CA PRO A 34 3.77 3.16 -5.97
C PRO A 34 4.19 1.82 -5.40
N ASP A 35 3.67 0.73 -5.96
CA ASP A 35 4.02 -0.63 -5.56
C ASP A 35 5.54 -0.88 -5.69
N GLY A 36 6.09 -1.52 -4.67
CA GLY A 36 7.52 -1.82 -4.58
C GLY A 36 8.39 -0.61 -4.25
N CYS A 37 7.83 0.56 -3.91
CA CYS A 37 8.64 1.67 -3.38
C CYS A 37 9.20 1.29 -1.99
N THR A 38 10.52 1.44 -1.80
CA THR A 38 11.21 1.13 -0.54
C THR A 38 11.66 2.38 0.18
N ASN A 39 12.05 3.43 -0.55
CA ASN A 39 12.32 4.75 0.00
C ASN A 39 11.49 5.81 -0.72
N ARG A 40 10.89 6.71 0.05
CA ARG A 40 10.08 7.82 -0.45
C ARG A 40 10.54 9.13 0.15
N PHE A 41 10.65 10.14 -0.69
CA PHE A 41 10.74 11.52 -0.27
C PHE A 41 9.33 12.12 -0.18
N ASP A 42 8.95 12.68 0.96
CA ASP A 42 7.61 13.22 1.20
C ASP A 42 7.46 14.72 0.85
N GLY A 43 8.51 15.34 0.32
CA GLY A 43 8.60 16.77 0.07
C GLY A 43 9.56 17.50 1.01
N CYS A 44 9.96 16.86 2.12
CA CYS A 44 10.89 17.44 3.10
C CYS A 44 11.81 16.40 3.74
N ASN A 45 11.30 15.19 3.91
CA ASN A 45 11.90 14.10 4.64
C ASN A 45 12.03 12.87 3.77
N ASN A 46 13.05 12.07 4.06
CA ASN A 46 13.21 10.76 3.46
C ASN A 46 12.62 9.72 4.42
N CYS A 47 11.77 8.86 3.87
CA CYS A 47 11.04 7.83 4.59
C CYS A 47 11.39 6.46 4.03
N SER A 48 11.61 5.47 4.90
CA SER A 48 11.48 4.07 4.50
C SER A 48 10.00 3.72 4.33
N VAL A 49 9.72 2.82 3.40
CA VAL A 49 8.38 2.37 3.05
C VAL A 49 8.30 0.86 3.22
N GLU A 50 7.24 0.41 3.87
CA GLU A 50 6.88 -1.00 4.05
C GLU A 50 5.37 -1.15 3.81
N ASP A 51 4.96 -2.15 3.03
CA ASP A 51 3.56 -2.39 2.66
C ASP A 51 2.81 -1.15 2.13
N GLY A 52 3.50 -0.37 1.30
CA GLY A 52 2.96 0.85 0.70
C GLY A 52 2.74 2.00 1.69
N LYS A 53 3.34 1.93 2.90
CA LYS A 53 3.20 2.94 3.96
C LYS A 53 4.57 3.42 4.45
N PRO A 54 4.73 4.70 4.80
CA PRO A 54 5.94 5.17 5.47
C PRO A 54 6.09 4.50 6.84
N LEU A 55 7.22 3.83 7.08
CA LEU A 55 7.54 3.20 8.35
C LEU A 55 8.32 4.15 9.27
N ALA A 56 9.40 4.75 8.76
CA ALA A 56 10.23 5.68 9.49
C ALA A 56 10.71 6.81 8.58
N CYS A 57 10.64 8.05 9.06
CA CYS A 57 11.06 9.24 8.32
C CYS A 57 12.05 10.07 9.12
N THR A 58 12.91 10.81 8.42
CA THR A 58 13.59 11.96 9.01
C THR A 58 12.57 13.00 9.50
N LYS A 59 13.00 13.93 10.38
CA LYS A 59 12.14 15.00 10.92
C LYS A 59 12.78 16.37 10.72
N MET A 60 13.21 16.63 9.49
CA MET A 60 13.75 17.89 9.04
C MET A 60 12.62 18.87 8.74
N PHE A 61 12.92 20.15 8.96
CA PHE A 61 12.08 21.26 8.53
C PHE A 61 12.59 21.79 7.18
N CYS A 62 11.65 22.17 6.31
CA CYS A 62 11.92 22.90 5.09
C CYS A 62 10.86 23.99 4.96
N GLU A 63 11.29 25.18 4.56
CA GLU A 63 10.40 26.34 4.42
C GLU A 63 9.45 26.20 3.23
N THR A 64 9.88 25.49 2.18
CA THR A 64 9.06 25.21 1.00
C THR A 64 9.22 23.73 0.63
N PRO A 65 8.18 22.89 0.84
CA PRO A 65 8.22 21.49 0.46
C PRO A 65 8.37 21.31 -1.05
N ALA A 66 9.18 20.34 -1.45
CA ALA A 66 9.33 19.91 -2.83
C ALA A 66 8.28 18.84 -3.19
N GLU A 67 8.26 18.39 -4.45
CA GLU A 67 7.36 17.33 -4.89
C GLU A 67 7.75 15.98 -4.25
N ALA A 68 6.76 15.30 -3.68
CA ALA A 68 6.94 13.97 -3.11
C ALA A 68 7.16 12.93 -4.22
N LYS A 69 8.10 12.01 -4.01
CA LYS A 69 8.43 10.98 -5.00
C LYS A 69 9.01 9.74 -4.34
N CYS A 70 8.83 8.60 -4.98
CA CYS A 70 9.62 7.42 -4.67
C CYS A 70 11.07 7.67 -5.10
N THR A 71 12.03 7.36 -4.23
CA THR A 71 13.46 7.52 -4.51
C THR A 71 14.13 6.18 -4.76
N GLU A 72 13.60 5.09 -4.21
CA GLU A 72 14.11 3.73 -4.41
C GLU A 72 12.96 2.72 -4.48
N PHE A 73 13.15 1.68 -5.30
CA PHE A 73 12.23 0.57 -5.45
C PHE A 73 12.92 -0.74 -5.07
N VAL A 74 12.14 -1.77 -4.73
CA VAL A 74 12.63 -3.15 -4.63
C VAL A 74 13.36 -3.54 -5.91
N PRO A 75 14.51 -4.24 -5.83
CA PRO A 75 15.16 -4.81 -6.99
C PRO A 75 14.19 -5.66 -7.80
N VAL A 76 14.27 -5.59 -9.13
CA VAL A 76 13.37 -6.33 -10.03
C VAL A 76 13.48 -7.85 -9.80
N ASP A 77 14.64 -8.33 -9.36
CA ASP A 77 14.88 -9.73 -9.04
C ASP A 77 14.20 -10.17 -7.72
N GLU A 78 13.74 -9.22 -6.90
CA GLU A 78 12.97 -9.45 -5.66
C GLU A 78 11.47 -9.15 -5.83
N LYS A 79 11.02 -8.75 -7.02
CA LYS A 79 9.60 -8.89 -7.35
C LYS A 79 9.34 -10.38 -7.51
N GLU A 80 8.98 -11.02 -6.41
CA GLU A 80 8.30 -12.31 -6.39
C GLU A 80 6.93 -12.17 -7.07
N ASP A 81 6.91 -11.90 -8.38
CA ASP A 81 5.92 -12.51 -9.25
C ASP A 81 6.29 -14.00 -9.31
N VAL A 82 5.98 -14.74 -8.23
CA VAL A 82 5.93 -16.19 -8.29
C VAL A 82 4.78 -16.48 -9.24
N GLU A 83 5.07 -16.59 -10.54
CA GLU A 83 4.13 -17.10 -11.52
C GLU A 83 3.65 -18.45 -11.01
N THR A 84 2.46 -18.47 -10.44
CA THR A 84 1.86 -19.72 -9.96
C THR A 84 1.61 -20.57 -11.20
N PRO A 85 2.22 -21.77 -11.30
CA PRO A 85 2.11 -22.59 -12.49
C PRO A 85 0.64 -22.91 -12.80
N VAL A 86 0.20 -22.61 -14.03
CA VAL A 86 -1.15 -22.94 -14.47
C VAL A 86 -1.27 -24.46 -14.65
N ILE A 87 -2.14 -25.09 -13.88
CA ILE A 87 -2.44 -26.52 -14.03
C ILE A 87 -3.31 -26.71 -15.30
N PRO A 88 -2.88 -27.52 -16.27
CA PRO A 88 -3.66 -27.76 -17.49
C PRO A 88 -5.04 -28.36 -17.21
N GLU A 89 -6.00 -28.07 -18.09
CA GLU A 89 -7.31 -28.71 -18.05
C GLU A 89 -7.21 -30.24 -18.08
N ASN A 90 -8.14 -30.91 -17.40
CA ASN A 90 -8.19 -32.36 -17.24
C ASN A 90 -7.01 -33.00 -16.48
N CYS A 91 -6.07 -32.23 -15.93
CA CYS A 91 -5.06 -32.79 -15.03
C CYS A 91 -5.72 -33.30 -13.74
N VAL A 92 -5.35 -34.50 -13.28
CA VAL A 92 -5.80 -35.10 -12.01
C VAL A 92 -4.69 -35.32 -11.00
N SER A 93 -3.44 -35.30 -11.47
CA SER A 93 -2.26 -35.38 -10.61
C SER A 93 -1.21 -34.43 -11.14
N TRP A 94 -0.72 -33.57 -10.26
CA TRP A 94 0.16 -32.46 -10.58
C TRP A 94 1.48 -32.60 -9.83
N TYR A 95 2.58 -32.20 -10.46
CA TYR A 95 3.85 -32.01 -9.81
C TYR A 95 4.14 -30.52 -9.74
N ASP A 96 4.27 -29.97 -8.53
CA ASP A 96 4.48 -28.54 -8.31
C ASP A 96 5.95 -28.10 -8.43
N GLY A 97 6.82 -29.02 -8.84
CA GLY A 97 8.27 -28.82 -8.86
C GLY A 97 9.01 -29.47 -7.69
N CYS A 98 8.29 -29.98 -6.70
CA CYS A 98 8.86 -30.64 -5.53
C CYS A 98 8.01 -31.82 -5.05
N ASN A 99 6.70 -31.65 -5.09
CA ASN A 99 5.68 -32.48 -4.49
C ASN A 99 4.67 -32.95 -5.53
N ASN A 100 4.16 -34.16 -5.28
CA ASN A 100 3.06 -34.72 -6.05
C ASN A 100 1.75 -34.36 -5.36
N CYS A 101 0.85 -33.73 -6.11
CA CYS A 101 -0.44 -33.24 -5.66
C CYS A 101 -1.59 -33.95 -6.39
N SER A 102 -2.71 -34.15 -5.70
CA SER A 102 -4.00 -34.33 -6.36
C SER A 102 -4.47 -32.99 -6.96
N VAL A 103 -5.30 -33.05 -8.00
CA VAL A 103 -5.92 -31.86 -8.59
C VAL A 103 -7.42 -31.88 -8.35
N LYS A 104 -7.94 -30.78 -7.82
CA LYS A 104 -9.38 -30.54 -7.61
C LYS A 104 -9.74 -29.17 -8.15
N ASP A 105 -10.75 -29.12 -9.02
CA ASP A 105 -11.26 -27.88 -9.64
C ASP A 105 -10.16 -27.03 -10.31
N GLY A 106 -9.21 -27.70 -10.98
CA GLY A 106 -8.09 -27.05 -11.68
C GLY A 106 -6.98 -26.52 -10.77
N LYS A 107 -7.01 -26.85 -9.47
CA LYS A 107 -6.02 -26.41 -8.48
C LYS A 107 -5.36 -27.61 -7.81
N ALA A 108 -4.11 -27.44 -7.38
CA ALA A 108 -3.44 -28.40 -6.51
C ALA A 108 -4.23 -28.50 -5.19
N ASP A 109 -4.45 -29.73 -4.73
CA ASP A 109 -5.21 -30.05 -3.52
C ASP A 109 -4.27 -30.73 -2.50
N ALA A 110 -4.44 -32.00 -2.19
CA ALA A 110 -3.55 -32.71 -1.27
C ALA A 110 -2.20 -33.02 -1.93
N CYS A 111 -1.10 -32.54 -1.34
CA CYS A 111 0.27 -32.74 -1.82
C CYS A 111 1.11 -33.56 -0.85
N THR A 112 2.18 -34.19 -1.37
CA THR A 112 3.30 -34.62 -0.52
C THR A 112 3.96 -33.40 0.14
N MET A 113 4.73 -33.62 1.23
CA MET A 113 5.42 -32.55 1.97
C MET A 113 6.95 -32.79 1.97
N MET A 114 7.50 -33.04 0.79
CA MET A 114 8.93 -33.22 0.57
C MET A 114 9.61 -31.85 0.40
N TYR A 115 10.84 -31.76 0.90
CA TYR A 115 11.75 -30.66 0.60
C TYR A 115 12.62 -31.00 -0.60
N CYS A 116 12.84 -30.03 -1.47
CA CYS A 116 13.80 -30.06 -2.56
C CYS A 116 14.61 -28.78 -2.51
N GLU A 117 15.94 -28.91 -2.54
CA GLU A 117 16.85 -27.76 -2.53
C GLU A 117 16.76 -26.95 -3.83
N THR A 118 16.46 -27.63 -4.94
CA THR A 118 16.24 -27.00 -6.25
C THR A 118 14.93 -27.52 -6.82
N PRO A 119 13.86 -26.71 -6.85
CA PRO A 119 12.60 -27.09 -7.47
C PRO A 119 12.78 -27.36 -8.97
N GLN A 120 12.10 -28.39 -9.46
CA GLN A 120 12.05 -28.74 -10.88
C GLN A 120 10.88 -28.07 -11.58
N THR A 121 10.83 -28.16 -12.92
CA THR A 121 9.72 -27.60 -13.69
C THR A 121 8.39 -28.32 -13.34
N PRO A 122 7.36 -27.56 -12.94
CA PRO A 122 6.04 -28.11 -12.65
C PRO A 122 5.40 -28.76 -13.88
N LYS A 123 4.64 -29.84 -13.70
CA LYS A 123 4.03 -30.58 -14.81
C LYS A 123 2.83 -31.42 -14.38
N CYS A 124 1.93 -31.68 -15.32
CA CYS A 124 0.88 -32.66 -15.10
C CYS A 124 1.49 -34.07 -15.14
N LEU A 125 1.22 -34.87 -14.11
CA LEU A 125 1.64 -36.27 -14.02
C LEU A 125 0.60 -37.22 -14.64
N LYS A 126 -0.68 -36.84 -14.60
CA LYS A 126 -1.78 -37.64 -15.13
C LYS A 126 -2.98 -36.79 -15.52
N PHE A 127 -3.55 -37.08 -16.69
CA PHE A 127 -4.83 -36.53 -17.17
C PHE A 127 -6.01 -37.49 -16.91
N LYS A 128 -7.24 -36.97 -16.92
CA LYS A 128 -8.50 -37.74 -16.86
C LYS A 128 -8.66 -38.68 -18.04
#